data_AF-A0A9E6DU45-F1
#
_entry.id   AF-A0A9E6DU45-F1
#
_cell.length_a   1.000
_cell.length_b   1.000
_cell.length_c   1.000
_cell.angle_alpha   90.00
_cell.angle_beta   90.00
_cell.angle_gamma   90.00
#
_symmetry.space_group_name_H-M   'P 1'
#
loop_
_entity.id
_entity.type
_entity.pdbx_description
1 polymer ?
#
loop_
_entity_poly.entity_id
_entity_poly.type
_entity_poly.pdbx_seq_one_letter_code
_entity_poly.pdbx_strand_id
1 'polypeptide(L)'
;MSKSTNDMRTPLSKVHGLGSAKDGTTLFWRQRLTAFANIPLALFFMYFIAAVAGKNYQETIEFIGSPLIALLLLLFIISGVYHMKFIL
;
A
#
# COMPACT_ATOMS: atom_id res chain seq x y z
N MET A 1 -36.54 31.18 39.23
CA MET A 1 -37.02 30.36 38.08
C MET A 1 -35.83 30.12 37.16
N SER A 2 -35.58 28.84 36.84
CA SER A 2 -34.63 28.20 35.89
C SER A 2 -34.01 29.11 34.81
N LYS A 3 -32.73 28.96 34.38
CA LYS A 3 -32.17 27.72 33.83
C LYS A 3 -30.65 27.86 33.64
N SER A 4 -29.84 27.11 34.39
CA SER A 4 -28.44 26.85 34.01
C SER A 4 -28.48 25.95 32.78
N THR A 5 -28.17 26.50 31.61
CA THR A 5 -27.99 25.72 30.39
C THR A 5 -26.66 24.99 30.52
N ASN A 6 -26.69 23.82 31.16
CA ASN A 6 -25.65 22.82 31.05
C ASN A 6 -25.59 22.41 29.57
N ASP A 7 -24.75 23.12 28.80
CA ASP A 7 -24.43 22.77 27.42
C ASP A 7 -23.63 21.46 27.47
N MET A 8 -24.35 20.34 27.47
CA MET A 8 -23.79 18.99 27.38
C MET A 8 -23.35 18.67 25.94
N ARG A 9 -22.83 19.66 25.21
CA ARG A 9 -22.11 19.42 23.97
C ARG A 9 -20.70 19.01 24.34
N THR A 10 -20.42 17.72 24.17
CA THR A 10 -19.09 17.19 24.39
C THR A 10 -18.09 18.01 23.55
N PRO A 11 -16.90 18.35 24.10
CA PRO A 11 -15.87 19.07 23.36
C PRO A 11 -15.42 18.35 22.08
N LEU A 12 -15.73 17.05 21.96
CA LEU A 12 -15.61 16.21 20.76
C LEU A 12 -16.42 16.73 19.55
N SER A 13 -17.57 17.36 19.74
CA SER A 13 -18.35 17.96 18.63
C SER A 13 -17.72 19.25 18.10
N LYS A 14 -16.88 19.93 18.87
CA LYS A 14 -16.30 21.25 18.52
C LYS A 14 -15.00 21.12 17.72
N VAL A 15 -14.35 19.96 17.80
CA VAL A 15 -13.09 19.66 17.09
C VAL A 15 -13.29 18.80 15.84
N HIS A 16 -14.52 18.35 15.54
CA HIS A 16 -14.87 17.53 14.39
C HIS A 16 -14.96 18.34 13.07
N GLY A 17 -13.97 19.20 12.81
CA GLY A 17 -13.93 20.11 11.67
C GLY A 17 -12.66 20.97 11.57
N LEU A 18 -11.81 20.97 12.60
CA LEU A 18 -10.54 21.71 12.62
C LEU A 18 -9.39 20.84 12.10
N GLY A 19 -9.44 20.51 10.81
CA GLY A 19 -8.22 20.45 9.99
C GLY A 19 -7.09 19.46 10.33
N SER A 20 -7.26 18.44 11.17
CA SER A 20 -6.26 17.35 11.32
C SER A 20 -6.55 16.14 10.40
N ALA A 21 -7.47 16.28 9.45
CA ALA A 21 -7.83 15.21 8.50
C ALA A 21 -7.10 15.30 7.15
N LYS A 22 -6.17 16.25 6.95
CA LYS A 22 -5.45 16.42 5.68
C LYS A 22 -4.13 15.64 5.61
N ASP A 23 -3.39 15.52 6.71
CA ASP A 23 -2.13 14.75 6.69
C ASP A 23 -2.36 13.23 6.85
N GLY A 24 -3.35 12.83 7.65
CA GLY A 24 -3.70 11.42 7.82
C GLY A 24 -4.30 10.77 6.56
N THR A 25 -5.01 11.52 5.72
CA THR A 25 -5.65 10.96 4.51
C THR A 25 -4.63 10.54 3.47
N THR A 26 -3.54 11.28 3.27
CA THR A 26 -2.49 10.91 2.31
C THR A 26 -1.75 9.64 2.72
N LEU A 27 -1.47 9.49 4.01
CA LEU A 27 -0.82 8.30 4.57
C LEU A 27 -1.75 7.08 4.48
N PHE A 28 -3.02 7.25 4.84
CA PHE A 28 -4.04 6.19 4.81
C PHE A 28 -4.39 5.76 3.38
N TRP A 29 -4.43 6.71 2.43
CA TRP A 29 -4.61 6.41 1.01
C TRP A 29 -3.39 5.71 0.41
N ARG A 30 -2.16 6.13 0.73
CA ARG A 30 -0.93 5.46 0.26
C ARG A 30 -0.81 4.03 0.80
N GLN A 31 -1.20 3.78 2.04
CA GLN A 31 -1.26 2.42 2.60
C GLN A 31 -2.23 1.52 1.84
N ARG A 32 -3.43 2.01 1.50
CA ARG A 32 -4.41 1.23 0.71
C ARG A 32 -3.97 1.03 -0.74
N LEU A 33 -3.39 2.06 -1.35
CA LEU A 33 -2.92 2.01 -2.74
C LEU A 33 -1.75 1.03 -2.92
N THR A 34 -0.81 0.99 -1.96
CA THR A 34 0.29 0.00 -1.96
C THR A 34 -0.22 -1.42 -1.70
N ALA A 35 -1.20 -1.60 -0.82
CA ALA A 35 -1.84 -2.91 -0.62
C ALA A 35 -2.51 -3.42 -1.91
N PHE A 36 -3.26 -2.55 -2.61
CA PHE A 36 -3.87 -2.91 -3.90
C PHE A 36 -2.85 -3.14 -5.01
N ALA A 37 -1.75 -2.40 -5.04
CA ALA A 37 -0.66 -2.63 -6.00
C ALA A 37 0.06 -3.97 -5.74
N ASN A 38 0.22 -4.38 -4.48
CA ASN A 38 0.91 -5.62 -4.15
C ASN A 38 0.13 -6.89 -4.51
N ILE A 39 -1.22 -6.87 -4.51
CA ILE A 39 -2.03 -8.06 -4.85
C ILE A 39 -1.72 -8.60 -6.26
N PRO A 40 -1.83 -7.83 -7.36
CA PRO A 40 -1.52 -8.33 -8.70
C PRO A 40 -0.05 -8.64 -8.88
N LEU A 41 0.85 -7.88 -8.24
CA LEU A 41 2.29 -8.13 -8.33
C LEU A 41 2.70 -9.42 -7.60
N ALA A 42 2.09 -9.73 -6.46
CA ALA A 42 2.33 -10.99 -5.75
C ALA A 42 1.82 -12.20 -6.54
N LEU A 43 0.66 -12.07 -7.20
CA LEU A 43 0.15 -13.10 -8.11
C LEU A 43 1.09 -13.32 -9.30
N PHE A 44 1.59 -12.24 -9.90
CA PHE A 44 2.60 -12.32 -10.96
C PHE A 44 3.89 -12.97 -10.46
N PHE A 45 4.35 -12.64 -9.26
CA PHE A 45 5.56 -13.22 -8.68
C PHE A 45 5.42 -14.74 -8.45
N MET A 46 4.24 -15.19 -8.00
CA MET A 46 3.94 -16.62 -7.88
C MET A 46 3.99 -17.32 -9.24
N TYR A 47 3.41 -16.70 -10.28
CA TYR A 47 3.51 -17.20 -11.65
C TYR A 47 4.95 -17.23 -12.16
N PHE A 48 5.74 -16.19 -11.89
CA PHE A 48 7.15 -16.11 -12.26
C PHE A 48 7.96 -17.27 -11.65
N ILE A 49 7.77 -17.54 -10.36
CA ILE A 49 8.41 -18.69 -9.70
C ILE A 49 8.00 -20.00 -10.38
N ALA A 50 6.71 -20.20 -10.64
CA ALA A 50 6.22 -21.40 -11.31
C ALA A 50 6.76 -21.54 -12.75
N ALA A 51 6.91 -20.43 -13.48
CA ALA A 51 7.40 -20.40 -14.86
C ALA A 51 8.91 -20.62 -14.98
N VAL A 52 9.67 -20.35 -13.92
CA VAL A 52 11.12 -20.54 -13.82
C VAL A 52 11.46 -21.86 -13.11
N ALA A 53 10.54 -22.41 -12.31
CA ALA A 53 10.73 -23.67 -11.61
C ALA A 53 11.05 -24.82 -12.59
N GLY A 54 12.24 -25.40 -12.45
CA GLY A 54 12.71 -26.50 -13.29
C GLY A 54 13.39 -26.08 -14.60
N LYS A 55 13.49 -24.77 -14.90
CA LYS A 55 14.26 -24.27 -16.04
C LYS A 55 15.76 -24.21 -15.75
N ASN A 56 16.56 -24.29 -16.81
CA ASN A 56 18.00 -24.14 -16.70
C ASN A 56 18.40 -22.67 -16.41
N TYR A 57 19.61 -22.47 -15.89
CA TYR A 57 20.11 -21.14 -15.53
C TYR A 57 20.07 -20.15 -16.70
N GLN A 58 20.44 -20.58 -17.92
CA GLN A 58 20.38 -19.74 -19.11
C GLN A 58 18.96 -19.30 -19.46
N GLU A 59 18.00 -20.22 -19.47
CA GLU A 59 16.59 -19.92 -19.75
C GLU A 59 15.99 -18.96 -18.73
N THR A 60 16.44 -19.07 -17.47
CA THR A 60 16.03 -18.16 -16.40
C THR A 60 16.52 -16.74 -16.65
N ILE A 61 17.79 -16.58 -17.05
CA ILE A 61 18.36 -15.26 -17.37
C ILE A 61 17.67 -14.65 -18.58
N GLU A 62 17.41 -15.43 -19.63
CA GLU A 62 16.69 -14.94 -20.80
C GLU A 62 15.27 -14.48 -20.44
N PHE A 63 14.59 -15.24 -19.58
CA PHE A 63 13.26 -14.88 -19.11
C PHE A 63 13.25 -13.60 -18.28
N ILE A 64 14.22 -13.43 -17.38
CA ILE A 64 14.39 -12.21 -16.57
C ILE A 64 14.84 -11.02 -17.44
N GLY A 65 15.65 -11.28 -18.48
CA GLY A 65 16.16 -10.27 -19.40
C GLY A 65 15.07 -9.62 -20.27
N SER A 66 13.87 -10.20 -20.31
CA SER A 66 12.72 -9.57 -20.95
C SER A 66 12.38 -8.24 -20.24
N PRO A 67 12.30 -7.11 -20.98
CA PRO A 67 12.09 -5.80 -20.38
C PRO A 67 10.78 -5.69 -19.60
N LEU A 68 9.75 -6.44 -19.98
CA LEU A 68 8.46 -6.46 -19.28
C LEU A 68 8.57 -7.18 -17.93
N ILE A 69 9.26 -8.31 -17.88
CA ILE A 69 9.44 -9.12 -16.67
C ILE A 69 10.35 -8.38 -15.69
N ALA A 70 11.45 -7.80 -16.19
CA ALA A 70 12.34 -6.96 -15.39
C ALA A 70 11.58 -5.77 -14.75
N LEU A 71 10.70 -5.10 -15.50
CA LEU A 71 9.91 -3.98 -15.00
C LEU A 71 8.93 -4.41 -13.89
N LEU A 72 8.26 -5.56 -14.06
CA LEU A 72 7.35 -6.10 -13.05
C LEU A 72 8.08 -6.52 -11.76
N LEU A 73 9.26 -7.15 -11.88
CA LEU A 73 10.11 -7.50 -10.73
C LEU A 73 10.59 -6.24 -9.99
N LEU A 74 11.02 -5.22 -10.72
CA LEU A 74 11.44 -3.95 -10.14
C LEU A 74 10.28 -3.24 -9.42
N LEU A 75 9.09 -3.22 -10.04
CA LEU A 75 7.88 -2.72 -9.39
C LEU A 75 7.56 -3.51 -8.11
N PHE A 76 7.78 -4.83 -8.09
CA PHE A 76 7.48 -5.68 -6.93
C PHE A 76 8.41 -5.35 -5.77
N ILE A 77 9.71 -5.20 -6.04
CA ILE A 77 10.70 -4.79 -5.04
C ILE A 77 10.34 -3.40 -4.49
N ILE A 78 10.09 -2.42 -5.36
CA ILE A 78 9.73 -1.07 -4.94
C ILE A 78 8.46 -1.09 -4.10
N SER A 79 7.41 -1.77 -4.57
CA SER A 79 6.13 -1.86 -3.88
C SER A 79 6.25 -2.56 -2.51
N GLY A 80 7.07 -3.62 -2.42
CA GLY A 80 7.38 -4.29 -1.15
C GLY A 80 8.11 -3.38 -0.15
N VAL A 81 9.14 -2.67 -0.62
CA VAL A 81 9.90 -1.71 0.22
C VAL A 81 9.00 -0.56 0.70
N TYR A 82 8.18 0.00 -0.18
CA TYR A 82 7.22 1.05 0.20
C TYR A 82 6.16 0.54 1.19
N HIS A 83 5.70 -0.71 1.05
CA HIS A 83 4.76 -1.30 1.99
C HIS A 83 5.38 -1.42 3.40
N MET A 84 6.62 -1.91 3.51
CA MET A 84 7.32 -2.01 4.80
C MET A 84 7.64 -0.64 5.41
N LYS A 85 7.95 0.37 4.59
CA LYS A 85 8.25 1.74 5.04
C LYS A 85 7.04 2.43 5.67
N PHE A 86 5.83 2.10 5.21
CA PHE A 86 4.59 2.70 5.69
C PHE A 86 3.85 1.86 6.74
N ILE A 87 4.24 0.60 6.97
CA ILE A 87 3.63 -0.28 7.98
C ILE A 87 4.30 -0.14 9.37
N LEU A 88 5.44 0.55 9.49
CA LEU A 88 6.11 0.90 10.74
C LEU A 88 5.79 2.36 11.13
#